data_AF-A0A7D9EHS6-F1
#
_entry.id   AF-A0A7D9EHS6-F1
#
_cell.length_a   1.000
_cell.length_b   1.000
_cell.length_c   1.000
_cell.angle_alpha   90.00
_cell.angle_beta   90.00
_cell.angle_gamma   90.00
#
_symmetry.space_group_name_H-M   'P 1'
#
loop_
_entity.id
_entity.type
_entity.pdbx_description
1 polymer ?
#
loop_
_entity_poly.entity_id
_entity_poly.type
_entity_poly.pdbx_seq_one_letter_code
_entity_poly.pdbx_strand_id
1 'polypeptide(L)' 'MDRQEVCFLVLLDLSSAFDTIDHKTIIDVLEYQFGVTDRALEWIKSYLLNRKQRVDLDNNFSEDCDV' A
#
# COMPACT_ATOMS: atom_id res chain seq x y z
N MET A 1 6.08 35.70 -32.74
CA MET A 1 5.75 35.94 -31.32
C MET A 1 5.73 34.58 -30.65
N ASP A 2 6.77 34.24 -29.91
CA ASP A 2 6.81 33.00 -29.14
C ASP A 2 5.77 33.07 -28.02
N ARG A 3 4.90 32.06 -27.97
CA ARG A 3 3.99 31.87 -26.84
C ARG A 3 4.81 31.23 -25.72
N GLN A 4 5.16 32.03 -24.72
CA GLN A 4 5.85 31.56 -23.52
C GLN A 4 4.88 30.70 -22.69
N GLU A 5 4.77 29.43 -23.04
CA GLU A 5 3.99 28.44 -22.29
C GLU A 5 4.88 27.88 -21.17
N VAL A 6 4.47 28.11 -19.92
CA VAL A 6 5.20 27.63 -18.75
C VAL A 6 4.70 26.22 -18.43
N CYS A 7 5.61 25.25 -18.43
CA CYS A 7 5.34 23.89 -18.00
C CYS A 7 5.78 23.72 -16.53
N PHE A 8 4.84 23.39 -15.65
CA PHE A 8 5.13 23.03 -14.27
C PHE A 8 5.14 21.50 -14.12
N LEU A 9 6.22 20.99 -13.54
CA LEU A 9 6.36 19.58 -13.19
C LEU A 9 6.32 19.45 -11.67
N VAL A 10 5.36 18.65 -11.19
CA VAL A 10 5.27 18.26 -9.77
C VAL A 10 5.63 16.78 -9.68
N LEU A 11 6.69 16.48 -8.92
CA LEU A 11 7.12 15.12 -8.63
C LEU A 11 6.77 14.82 -7.17
N LEU A 12 5.90 13.84 -6.97
CA LEU A 12 5.51 13.33 -5.65
C LEU A 12 6.27 12.04 -5.38
N ASP A 13 7.05 12.02 -4.30
CA ASP A 13 7.62 10.79 -3.77
C ASP A 13 6.64 10.14 -2.79
N LEU A 14 6.21 8.93 -3.12
CA LEU A 14 5.28 8.09 -2.37
C LEU A 14 6.00 6.85 -1.84
N SER A 15 7.32 6.95 -1.59
CA SER A 15 8.18 5.85 -1.15
C SER A 15 7.66 5.09 0.09
N SER A 16 6.90 5.76 0.96
CA SER A 16 6.28 5.16 2.16
C SER A 16 4.76 4.99 2.07
N ALA A 17 4.14 5.20 0.90
CA ALA A 17 2.68 5.23 0.78
C ALA A 17 2.02 3.92 1.22
N PHE A 18 2.64 2.78 0.96
CA PHE A 18 2.14 1.49 1.43
C PHE A 18 2.19 1.32 2.95
N ASP A 19 3.15 1.94 3.62
CA ASP A 19 3.29 1.87 5.08
C ASP A 19 2.42 2.93 5.79
N THR A 20 1.98 3.97 5.06
CA THR A 20 1.27 5.12 5.66
C THR A 20 -0.23 5.08 5.39
N ILE A 21 -0.67 4.40 4.32
CA ILE A 21 -2.09 4.33 3.98
C ILE A 21 -2.78 3.29 4.85
N ASP A 22 -3.84 3.70 5.53
CA ASP A 22 -4.72 2.82 6.28
C ASP A 22 -5.23 1.66 5.38
N HIS A 23 -5.01 0.42 5.83
CA HIS A 23 -5.30 -0.77 5.04
C HIS A 23 -6.79 -0.88 4.66
N LYS A 24 -7.71 -0.34 5.48
CA LYS A 24 -9.14 -0.33 5.16
C LYS A 24 -9.43 0.59 3.97
N THR A 25 -8.74 1.73 3.89
CA THR A 25 -8.83 2.63 2.73
C THR A 25 -8.44 1.92 1.43
N ILE A 26 -7.35 1.14 1.41
CA ILE A 26 -6.94 0.36 0.22
C ILE A 26 -8.00 -0.67 -0.15
N ILE A 27 -8.51 -1.39 0.85
CA ILE A 27 -9.55 -2.41 0.66
C ILE A 27 -10.83 -1.80 0.08
N ASP A 28 -11.30 -0.68 0.63
CA ASP A 28 -12.51 0.01 0.18
C ASP A 28 -12.36 0.54 -1.26
N VAL A 29 -11.18 1.07 -1.60
CA VAL A 29 -10.87 1.51 -2.97
C VAL A 29 -10.92 0.34 -3.94
N LEU A 30 -10.30 -0.78 -3.59
CA LEU A 30 -10.31 -1.99 -4.44
C LEU A 30 -11.73 -2.54 -4.63
N GLU A 31 -12.53 -2.60 -3.57
CA GLU A 31 -13.91 -3.11 -3.60
C GLU A 31 -14.84 -2.17 -4.39
N TYR A 32 -14.87 -0.87 -4.06
CA TYR A 32 -15.89 0.05 -4.56
C TYR A 32 -15.49 0.84 -5.80
N GLN A 33 -14.20 1.17 -5.98
CA GLN A 33 -13.76 1.95 -7.15
C GLN A 33 -13.28 1.06 -8.29
N PHE A 34 -12.61 -0.05 -7.97
CA PHE A 34 -12.06 -0.96 -8.96
C PHE A 34 -12.89 -2.23 -9.16
N GLY A 35 -13.91 -2.47 -8.33
CA GLY A 35 -14.83 -3.60 -8.48
C GLY A 35 -14.18 -4.96 -8.21
N VAL A 36 -13.15 -5.00 -7.36
CA VAL A 36 -12.52 -6.25 -6.93
C VAL A 36 -13.42 -6.94 -5.92
N THR A 37 -13.90 -8.14 -6.23
CA THR A 37 -14.85 -8.89 -5.40
C THR A 37 -14.38 -10.32 -5.09
N ASP A 38 -15.17 -11.01 -4.26
CA ASP A 38 -15.05 -12.44 -3.96
C ASP A 38 -13.64 -12.84 -3.49
N ARG A 39 -13.12 -13.96 -4.01
CA ARG A 39 -11.88 -14.59 -3.57
C ARG A 39 -10.67 -13.69 -3.73
N ALA A 40 -10.68 -12.81 -4.74
CA ALA A 40 -9.59 -11.86 -4.93
C ALA A 40 -9.55 -10.84 -3.80
N LEU A 41 -10.72 -10.30 -3.43
CA LEU A 41 -10.85 -9.36 -2.33
C LEU A 41 -10.55 -10.02 -0.98
N GLU A 42 -11.03 -11.24 -0.75
CA GLU A 42 -10.72 -12.03 0.46
C GLU A 42 -9.23 -12.31 0.59
N TRP A 43 -8.57 -12.67 -0.50
CA TRP A 43 -7.12 -12.89 -0.53
C TRP A 43 -6.36 -11.61 -0.16
N ILE A 44 -6.73 -10.46 -0.74
CA ILE A 44 -6.10 -9.17 -0.41
C ILE A 44 -6.38 -8.79 1.05
N LYS A 45 -7.61 -8.93 1.54
CA LYS A 45 -7.98 -8.68 2.94
C LYS A 45 -7.14 -9.55 3.88
N SER A 46 -6.94 -10.82 3.55
CA SER A 46 -6.12 -11.76 4.34
C SER A 46 -4.64 -11.40 4.37
N TYR A 47 -4.14 -10.74 3.32
CA TYR A 47 -2.76 -10.30 3.23
C TYR A 47 -2.53 -8.99 4.00
N LEU A 48 -3.47 -8.04 3.94
CA LEU A 48 -3.29 -6.71 4.52
C LEU A 48 -3.72 -6.61 5.99
N LEU A 49 -4.71 -7.39 6.43
CA LEU A 49 -5.23 -7.32 7.80
C LEU A 49 -4.47 -8.24 8.76
N ASN A 50 -4.31 -7.80 10.01
CA ASN A 50 -3.66 -8.55 11.09
C ASN A 50 -2.27 -9.09 10.72
N ARG A 51 -1.51 -8.32 9.93
CA ARG A 51 -0.14 -8.64 9.61
C ARG A 51 0.73 -8.60 10.86
N LYS A 52 1.58 -9.60 10.97
CA LYS A 52 2.71 -9.62 11.89
C LYS A 52 4.00 -9.65 11.10
N GLN A 53 5.03 -9.05 11.67
CA GLN A 53 6.37 -9.04 11.12
C GLN A 53 7.36 -9.58 12.15
N ARG A 54 8.39 -10.26 11.66
CA ARG A 54 9.54 -10.67 12.43
C ARG A 54 10.77 -10.67 11.53
N VAL A 55 11.94 -10.52 12.12
CA VAL A 55 13.22 -10.50 11.41
C VAL A 55 13.92 -11.84 11.61
N ASP A 56 14.52 -12.37 10.54
CA ASP A 56 15.40 -13.54 10.60
C ASP A 56 16.86 -13.10 10.42
N LEU A 57 17.70 -13.44 11.38
CA LEU A 57 19.16 -13.28 11.32
C LEU A 57 19.82 -14.63 11.58
N ASP A 58 20.34 -15.26 10.52
CA ASP A 58 21.03 -16.55 10.58
C ASP A 58 20.24 -17.65 11.32
N ASN A 59 18.95 -17.82 10.96
CA ASN A 59 17.98 -18.71 11.60
C ASN A 59 17.57 -18.31 13.03
N ASN A 60 17.86 -17.07 13.45
CA ASN A 60 17.33 -16.50 14.68
C ASN A 60 16.22 -15.53 14.35
N PHE A 61 14.99 -15.91 14.72
CA PHE A 61 13.83 -15.06 14.54
C PHE A 61 13.63 -14.11 15.73
N SER A 62 13.30 -12.85 15.45
CA SER A 62 12.75 -11.95 16.47
C SER A 62 11.37 -12.42 16.92
N GLU A 63 10.88 -11.83 18.01
CA GLU A 63 9.47 -11.91 18.36
C GLU A 63 8.60 -11.32 17.24
N ASP A 64 7.36 -11.78 17.17
CA ASP A 64 6.37 -11.21 16.26
C ASP A 64 5.97 -9.82 16.75
N CYS A 65 6.00 -8.84 15.83
CA CYS A 65 5.55 -7.49 16.04
C CYS A 65 4.33 -7.24 15.13
N ASP A 66 3.30 -6.58 15.63
CA ASP A 66 2.21 -6.13 14.77
C ASP A 66 2.74 -5.06 13.78
N VAL A 67 2.27 -5.11 12.53
CA VAL A 67 2.60 -4.12 11.49
C VAL A 67 1.71 -2.91 11.61
#